data_AF-A0A956U623-F1
#
_entry.id   AF-A0A956U623-F1
#
_cell.length_a   1.000
_cell.length_b   1.000
_cell.length_c   1.000
_cell.angle_alpha   90.00
_cell.angle_beta   90.00
_cell.angle_gamma   90.00
#
_symmetry.space_group_name_H-M   'P 1'
#
loop_
_entity.id
_entity.type
_entity.pdbx_description
1 polymer ?
#
loop_
_entity_poly.entity_id
_entity_poly.type
_entity_poly.pdbx_seq_one_letter_code
_entity_poly.pdbx_strand_id
1 'polypeptide(L)'
;LKYNGLSEEEIKQFEFAKEIRSQMADVMRREHRTDGSLPGNFDNTRMRLRELGEAGSDALGEHAEIIGARGGDGKLWYPERDLRKLTTAERMQVKEILEGKVSPLATKDSVDGFVKDMVPIVKGFKDDMAPQMKHVEELRASYEEKVGAYMMARDTSDFPLNQYTAPDFEAKFREFVKDDPQRLKALDDYVKARDAYARELTSFNEAVDSRVQQIQDVLDRYADSHDLPRVKLKHRPQRDMANAGATYSDGQITVTTEALLNDRQAANLIGSTLHEMTHNEQNKIAVWGVIDSLGGNPSVKEIQDVFQGFTGRSVSEDYVNQVVALRNGAELSPRDAGRLYEILGSLRENAPVDKEWSELGNSFRVVNRDLQKLTGDTEPSAAFRILSEMASKPGKFEKHLFEGPVPAELKPYMDRIRAFNRGADDAWTQETEREARQVLRRYYEGRTERINARREQLYDNYMQFHEVDAWYVGERARLAARSAGAPDSSDQIIDGINWAL
;
A
#
# COMPACT_ATOMS: atom_id res chain seq x y z
N LEU A 1 24.94 36.44 -26.37
CA LEU A 1 24.57 35.04 -26.66
C LEU A 1 23.65 34.58 -25.53
N LYS A 2 22.38 34.27 -25.82
CA LYS A 2 21.31 34.08 -24.83
C LYS A 2 21.56 32.90 -23.88
N TYR A 3 22.40 31.95 -24.28
CA TYR A 3 22.76 30.73 -23.54
C TYR A 3 24.27 30.48 -23.62
N ASN A 4 25.06 31.15 -22.79
CA ASN A 4 26.51 30.97 -22.77
C ASN A 4 26.87 29.69 -21.98
N GLY A 5 27.59 28.77 -22.62
CA GLY A 5 28.15 27.57 -21.96
C GLY A 5 27.24 26.33 -21.94
N LEU A 6 26.05 26.39 -22.55
CA LEU A 6 25.17 25.24 -22.72
C LEU A 6 25.35 24.62 -24.11
N SER A 7 25.29 23.29 -24.19
CA SER A 7 25.20 22.55 -25.44
C SER A 7 23.87 22.77 -26.15
N GLU A 8 23.79 22.50 -27.45
CA GLU A 8 22.53 22.63 -28.21
C GLU A 8 21.40 21.78 -27.63
N GLU A 9 21.73 20.61 -27.09
CA GLU A 9 20.75 19.71 -26.46
C GLU A 9 20.24 20.29 -25.13
N GLU A 10 21.12 20.84 -24.30
CA GLU A 10 20.74 21.54 -23.07
C GLU A 10 19.90 22.79 -23.36
N ILE A 11 20.19 23.52 -24.45
CA ILE A 11 19.39 24.67 -24.89
C ILE A 11 17.98 24.22 -25.30
N LYS A 12 17.84 23.12 -26.05
CA LYS A 12 16.53 22.57 -26.43
C LYS A 12 15.74 22.13 -25.21
N GLN A 13 16.38 21.40 -24.29
CA GLN A 13 15.74 20.99 -23.04
C GLN A 13 15.33 22.18 -22.19
N PHE A 14 16.14 23.24 -22.16
CA PHE A 14 15.83 24.46 -21.41
C PHE A 14 14.63 25.22 -22.00
N GLU A 15 14.58 25.44 -23.32
CA GLU A 15 13.44 26.09 -23.96
C GLU A 15 12.16 25.23 -23.87
N PHE A 16 12.29 23.89 -23.98
CA PHE A 16 11.17 22.97 -23.77
C PHE A 16 10.65 23.01 -22.33
N ALA A 17 11.54 22.99 -21.33
CA ALA A 17 11.16 23.13 -19.93
C ALA A 17 10.46 24.46 -19.65
N LYS A 18 10.89 25.55 -20.30
CA LYS A 18 10.24 26.86 -20.20
C LYS A 18 8.83 26.84 -20.80
N GLU A 19 8.66 26.18 -21.94
CA GLU A 19 7.35 25.99 -22.57
C GLU A 19 6.42 25.18 -21.68
N ILE A 20 6.87 24.04 -21.13
CA ILE A 20 6.11 23.24 -20.16
C ILE A 20 5.73 24.10 -18.96
N ARG A 21 6.67 24.84 -18.35
CA ARG A 21 6.36 25.71 -17.19
C ARG A 21 5.30 26.75 -17.53
N SER A 22 5.37 27.37 -18.72
CA SER A 22 4.37 28.33 -19.16
C SER A 22 3.00 27.69 -19.36
N GLN A 23 2.93 26.52 -20.00
CA GLN A 23 1.68 25.80 -20.22
C GLN A 23 1.08 25.30 -18.91
N MET A 24 1.91 24.81 -17.99
CA MET A 24 1.50 24.40 -16.67
C MET A 24 0.97 25.59 -15.86
N ALA A 25 1.66 26.73 -15.89
CA ALA A 25 1.13 27.95 -15.26
C ALA A 25 -0.25 28.33 -15.82
N ASP A 26 -0.47 28.17 -17.12
CA ASP A 26 -1.78 28.41 -17.73
C ASP A 26 -2.84 27.38 -17.30
N VAL A 27 -2.51 26.08 -17.24
CA VAL A 27 -3.42 25.03 -16.76
C VAL A 27 -3.76 25.27 -15.28
N MET A 28 -2.75 25.53 -14.46
CA MET A 28 -2.90 25.83 -13.03
C MET A 28 -3.75 27.05 -12.76
N ARG A 29 -3.55 28.13 -13.51
CA ARG A 29 -4.37 29.34 -13.38
C ARG A 29 -5.79 29.15 -13.90
N ARG A 30 -6.02 28.31 -14.91
CA ARG A 30 -7.37 28.04 -15.43
C ARG A 30 -8.20 27.21 -14.45
N GLU A 31 -7.60 26.20 -13.82
CA GLU A 31 -8.29 25.37 -12.82
C GLU A 31 -8.58 26.13 -11.52
N HIS A 32 -7.78 27.16 -11.19
CA HIS A 32 -7.97 28.00 -9.99
C HIS A 32 -8.89 29.22 -10.15
N ARG A 33 -9.52 29.44 -11.32
CA ARG A 33 -10.47 30.56 -11.48
C ARG A 33 -11.76 30.28 -10.71
N THR A 34 -11.92 30.95 -9.58
CA THR A 34 -13.13 30.96 -8.75
C THR A 34 -14.19 31.94 -9.24
N ASP A 35 -13.98 32.61 -10.39
CA ASP A 35 -14.79 33.74 -10.84
C ASP A 35 -16.04 33.35 -11.65
N GLY A 36 -16.67 32.20 -11.37
CA GLY A 36 -18.04 31.87 -11.83
C GLY A 36 -18.34 31.96 -13.33
N SER A 37 -17.33 32.18 -14.19
CA SER A 37 -17.50 32.44 -15.63
C SER A 37 -17.38 31.15 -16.44
N LEU A 38 -18.29 30.20 -16.15
CA LEU A 38 -18.60 28.95 -16.86
C LEU A 38 -17.44 27.94 -17.08
N PRO A 39 -17.70 26.62 -16.92
CA PRO A 39 -16.71 25.58 -17.13
C PRO A 39 -16.36 25.48 -18.63
N GLY A 40 -15.21 26.04 -18.99
CA GLY A 40 -14.71 26.03 -20.36
C GLY A 40 -14.31 24.64 -20.81
N ASN A 41 -15.25 23.96 -21.49
CA ASN A 41 -15.08 22.86 -22.45
C ASN A 41 -13.76 22.08 -22.39
N PHE A 42 -13.76 21.01 -21.60
CA PHE A 42 -12.63 20.15 -21.25
C PHE A 42 -11.97 19.43 -22.45
N ASP A 43 -12.64 19.32 -23.59
CA ASP A 43 -12.14 18.56 -24.75
C ASP A 43 -11.03 19.28 -25.52
N ASN A 44 -10.99 20.62 -25.51
CA ASN A 44 -10.00 21.38 -26.29
C ASN A 44 -8.60 21.43 -25.65
N THR A 45 -8.52 21.37 -24.31
CA THR A 45 -7.23 21.27 -23.59
C THR A 45 -6.66 19.87 -23.73
N ARG A 46 -7.53 18.84 -23.69
CA ARG A 46 -7.17 17.45 -23.96
C ARG A 46 -6.63 17.26 -25.38
N MET A 47 -7.27 17.86 -26.39
CA MET A 47 -6.79 17.79 -27.78
C MET A 47 -5.48 18.54 -28.02
N ARG A 48 -5.30 19.77 -27.52
CA ARG A 48 -4.03 20.50 -27.73
C ARG A 48 -2.85 19.95 -26.94
N LEU A 49 -3.09 19.39 -25.76
CA LEU A 49 -2.06 18.69 -24.99
C LEU A 49 -1.72 17.32 -25.61
N ARG A 50 -2.68 16.67 -26.26
CA ARG A 50 -2.44 15.48 -27.09
C ARG A 50 -1.65 15.82 -28.35
N GLU A 51 -1.96 16.92 -29.05
CA GLU A 51 -1.21 17.39 -30.23
C GLU A 51 0.25 17.78 -29.91
N LEU A 52 0.53 18.30 -28.71
CA LEU A 52 1.91 18.60 -28.25
C LEU A 52 2.61 17.37 -27.65
N GLY A 53 1.82 16.46 -27.09
CA GLY A 53 2.27 15.15 -26.66
C GLY A 53 2.45 14.17 -27.81
N GLU A 54 1.89 14.37 -29.01
CA GLU A 54 1.84 13.40 -30.13
C GLU A 54 3.20 13.08 -30.77
N ALA A 55 4.30 13.66 -30.29
CA ALA A 55 5.63 13.09 -30.48
C ALA A 55 5.95 11.90 -29.52
N GLY A 56 5.07 11.59 -28.56
CA GLY A 56 5.16 10.51 -27.56
C GLY A 56 3.85 10.10 -26.84
N SER A 57 2.68 10.68 -27.15
CA SER A 57 1.41 10.48 -26.40
C SER A 57 0.39 9.60 -27.11
N ASP A 58 0.66 9.17 -28.34
CA ASP A 58 -0.04 8.01 -28.92
C ASP A 58 0.27 6.71 -28.15
N ALA A 59 1.25 6.71 -27.24
CA ALA A 59 1.55 5.63 -26.30
C ALA A 59 0.76 5.69 -24.97
N LEU A 60 -0.03 6.74 -24.71
CA LEU A 60 -0.78 6.90 -23.45
C LEU A 60 -2.29 6.66 -23.60
N GLY A 61 -2.73 6.12 -24.74
CA GLY A 61 -4.14 5.78 -25.03
C GLY A 61 -4.41 4.28 -25.23
N GLU A 62 -3.37 3.46 -25.40
CA GLU A 62 -3.44 2.01 -25.20
C GLU A 62 -2.78 1.76 -23.84
N HIS A 63 -3.55 1.26 -22.87
CA HIS A 63 -3.03 0.88 -21.56
C HIS A 63 -1.73 0.08 -21.76
N ALA A 64 -0.60 0.55 -21.22
CA ALA A 64 0.64 -0.19 -21.23
C ALA A 64 0.33 -1.62 -20.77
N GLU A 65 0.65 -2.63 -21.60
CA GLU A 65 0.47 -4.03 -21.22
C GLU A 65 1.03 -4.24 -19.82
N ILE A 66 0.29 -4.95 -18.96
CA ILE A 66 0.67 -5.06 -17.56
C ILE A 66 2.02 -5.74 -17.43
N ILE A 67 2.98 -4.97 -16.92
CA ILE A 67 4.34 -5.43 -16.75
C ILE A 67 4.37 -6.51 -15.67
N GLY A 68 4.86 -7.68 -16.05
CA GLY A 68 5.03 -8.77 -15.10
C GLY A 68 3.75 -9.53 -14.80
N ALA A 69 2.71 -9.48 -15.64
CA ALA A 69 1.51 -10.28 -15.41
C ALA A 69 1.86 -11.77 -15.20
N ARG A 70 1.47 -12.32 -14.05
CA ARG A 70 1.60 -13.74 -13.70
C ARG A 70 0.26 -14.25 -13.16
N GLY A 71 0.09 -15.57 -13.23
CA GLY A 71 -1.23 -16.18 -13.09
C GLY A 71 -1.86 -16.46 -14.46
N GLY A 72 -2.98 -17.19 -14.46
CA GLY A 72 -3.60 -17.74 -15.67
C GLY A 72 -4.67 -18.75 -15.27
N ASP A 73 -5.14 -19.58 -16.21
CA ASP A 73 -6.22 -20.56 -16.01
C ASP A 73 -6.14 -21.27 -14.64
N GLY A 74 -7.12 -21.00 -13.78
CA GLY A 74 -7.24 -21.59 -12.44
C GLY A 74 -6.25 -21.08 -11.38
N LYS A 75 -5.50 -20.01 -11.64
CA LYS A 75 -4.58 -19.36 -10.68
C LYS A 75 -4.94 -17.89 -10.47
N LEU A 76 -4.71 -17.41 -9.25
CA LEU A 76 -4.93 -16.01 -8.89
C LEU A 76 -3.90 -15.16 -9.64
N TRP A 77 -4.38 -14.10 -10.28
CA TRP A 77 -3.51 -13.14 -10.95
C TRP A 77 -2.71 -12.32 -9.94
N TYR A 78 -1.42 -12.12 -10.26
CA TYR A 78 -0.49 -11.29 -9.50
C TYR A 78 0.58 -10.66 -10.41
N PRO A 79 1.10 -9.48 -10.07
CA PRO A 79 2.21 -8.86 -10.79
C PRO A 79 3.57 -9.40 -10.30
N GLU A 80 4.48 -9.69 -11.23
CA GLU A 80 5.89 -9.94 -10.96
C GLU A 80 6.59 -8.62 -10.68
N ARG A 81 7.14 -8.49 -9.48
CA ARG A 81 7.82 -7.27 -9.02
C ARG A 81 9.34 -7.41 -8.96
N ASP A 82 9.90 -8.61 -9.17
CA ASP A 82 11.34 -8.80 -9.29
C ASP A 82 11.81 -8.49 -10.71
N LEU A 83 12.59 -7.41 -10.86
CA LEU A 83 13.09 -6.96 -12.17
C LEU A 83 13.85 -8.07 -12.96
N ARG A 84 14.45 -9.05 -12.25
CA ARG A 84 15.17 -10.17 -12.88
C ARG A 84 14.24 -11.27 -13.39
N LYS A 85 13.04 -11.38 -12.85
CA LYS A 85 12.02 -12.36 -13.27
C LYS A 85 11.13 -11.83 -14.40
N LEU A 86 11.26 -10.54 -14.73
CA LEU A 86 10.67 -9.97 -15.94
C LEU A 86 11.35 -10.51 -17.20
N THR A 87 10.60 -10.61 -18.29
CA THR A 87 11.11 -10.88 -19.62
C THR A 87 11.87 -9.66 -20.15
N THR A 88 12.60 -9.82 -21.26
CA THR A 88 13.26 -8.69 -21.91
C THR A 88 12.26 -7.66 -22.43
N ALA A 89 11.11 -8.09 -22.97
CA ALA A 89 10.05 -7.20 -23.44
C ALA A 89 9.45 -6.38 -22.28
N GLU A 90 9.09 -7.05 -21.18
CA GLU A 90 8.59 -6.39 -19.96
C GLU A 90 9.58 -5.36 -19.41
N ARG A 91 10.88 -5.68 -19.38
CA ARG A 91 11.92 -4.71 -18.97
C ARG A 91 12.06 -3.53 -19.94
N MET A 92 11.79 -3.73 -21.22
CA MET A 92 11.81 -2.64 -22.21
C MET A 92 10.60 -1.73 -22.02
N GLN A 93 9.41 -2.29 -21.75
CA GLN A 93 8.21 -1.50 -21.40
C GLN A 93 8.46 -0.62 -20.17
N VAL A 94 9.11 -1.13 -19.11
CA VAL A 94 9.52 -0.30 -17.96
C VAL A 94 10.38 0.89 -18.41
N LYS A 95 11.36 0.64 -19.28
CA LYS A 95 12.25 1.71 -19.77
C LYS A 95 11.54 2.71 -20.66
N GLU A 96 10.57 2.27 -21.42
CA GLU A 96 9.72 3.10 -22.28
C GLU A 96 8.82 4.00 -21.44
N ILE A 97 8.10 3.47 -20.44
CA ILE A 97 7.32 4.30 -19.49
C ILE A 97 8.21 5.37 -18.83
N LEU A 98 9.45 5.02 -18.52
CA LEU A 98 10.36 5.93 -17.84
C LEU A 98 11.18 6.83 -18.77
N GLU A 99 11.19 6.61 -20.09
CA GLU A 99 11.64 7.48 -21.20
C GLU A 99 12.65 8.63 -20.88
N GLY A 100 13.75 8.34 -20.17
CA GLY A 100 14.71 9.38 -19.73
C GLY A 100 14.22 10.32 -18.61
N LYS A 101 12.97 10.14 -18.18
CA LYS A 101 12.28 10.76 -17.04
C LYS A 101 12.49 10.01 -15.72
N VAL A 102 13.34 8.97 -15.69
CA VAL A 102 13.68 8.22 -14.47
C VAL A 102 14.21 9.19 -13.39
N SER A 103 13.91 8.92 -12.11
CA SER A 103 14.46 9.66 -10.97
C SER A 103 16.00 9.68 -10.95
N PRO A 104 16.64 10.79 -10.50
CA PRO A 104 18.09 10.82 -10.22
C PRO A 104 18.52 9.75 -9.21
N LEU A 105 17.60 9.34 -8.35
CA LEU A 105 17.83 8.30 -7.34
C LEU A 105 18.03 6.91 -7.96
N ALA A 106 17.67 6.73 -9.24
CA ALA A 106 17.95 5.49 -9.97
C ALA A 106 19.39 5.43 -10.50
N THR A 107 20.22 6.47 -10.37
CA THR A 107 21.60 6.39 -10.88
C THR A 107 22.40 5.36 -10.08
N LYS A 108 23.44 4.78 -10.72
CA LYS A 108 24.26 3.77 -10.05
C LYS A 108 24.92 4.32 -8.79
N ASP A 109 25.48 5.52 -8.86
CA ASP A 109 26.20 6.14 -7.74
C ASP A 109 25.26 6.45 -6.56
N SER A 110 24.05 6.94 -6.86
CA SER A 110 23.01 7.22 -5.87
C SER A 110 22.56 5.93 -5.16
N VAL A 111 22.20 4.90 -5.93
CA VAL A 111 21.80 3.59 -5.39
C VAL A 111 22.93 2.93 -4.58
N ASP A 112 24.14 2.87 -5.14
CA ASP A 112 25.28 2.24 -4.47
C ASP A 112 25.66 2.99 -3.20
N GLY A 113 25.60 4.33 -3.21
CA GLY A 113 25.82 5.18 -2.04
C GLY A 113 24.83 4.87 -0.92
N PHE A 114 23.53 4.83 -1.23
CA PHE A 114 22.50 4.46 -0.27
C PHE A 114 22.70 3.06 0.30
N VAL A 115 22.96 2.07 -0.57
CA VAL A 115 23.17 0.67 -0.18
C VAL A 115 24.42 0.53 0.69
N LYS A 116 25.50 1.22 0.34
CA LYS A 116 26.75 1.20 1.11
C LYS A 116 26.55 1.67 2.54
N ASP A 117 25.71 2.67 2.76
CA ASP A 117 25.42 3.21 4.08
C ASP A 117 24.41 2.34 4.85
N MET A 118 23.39 1.79 4.19
CA MET A 118 22.34 1.00 4.83
C MET A 118 22.77 -0.43 5.20
N VAL A 119 23.50 -1.13 4.32
CA VAL A 119 23.81 -2.56 4.50
C VAL A 119 24.54 -2.85 5.82
N PRO A 120 25.56 -2.08 6.24
CA PRO A 120 26.24 -2.31 7.51
C PRO A 120 25.30 -2.21 8.72
N ILE A 121 24.34 -1.27 8.68
CA ILE A 121 23.38 -1.04 9.76
C ILE A 121 22.42 -2.22 9.86
N VAL A 122 21.76 -2.58 8.77
CA VAL A 122 20.72 -3.62 8.80
C VAL A 122 21.31 -5.01 9.05
N LYS A 123 22.54 -5.29 8.58
CA LYS A 123 23.29 -6.51 8.98
C LYS A 123 23.73 -6.49 10.45
N GLY A 124 23.74 -5.31 11.08
CA GLY A 124 23.95 -5.16 12.51
C GLY A 124 22.78 -5.64 13.36
N PHE A 125 21.59 -5.85 12.76
CA PHE A 125 20.36 -6.29 13.43
C PHE A 125 20.38 -7.81 13.69
N LYS A 126 21.45 -8.31 14.32
CA LYS A 126 21.72 -9.74 14.51
C LYS A 126 20.77 -10.40 15.51
N ASP A 127 20.24 -9.64 16.44
CA ASP A 127 19.27 -10.15 17.42
C ASP A 127 17.93 -10.29 16.72
N ASP A 128 17.50 -11.54 16.49
CA ASP A 128 16.16 -11.83 15.99
C ASP A 128 15.14 -11.51 17.08
N MET A 129 14.45 -10.38 16.91
CA MET A 129 13.48 -9.87 17.86
C MET A 129 12.08 -10.48 17.65
N ALA A 130 11.88 -11.37 16.66
CA ALA A 130 10.59 -12.02 16.43
C ALA A 130 10.06 -12.79 17.65
N PRO A 131 10.87 -13.57 18.40
CA PRO A 131 10.43 -14.19 19.64
C PRO A 131 10.00 -13.17 20.70
N GLN A 132 10.71 -12.04 20.83
CA GLN A 132 10.37 -10.98 21.78
C GLN A 132 9.06 -10.29 21.38
N MET A 133 8.86 -9.97 20.11
CA MET A 133 7.59 -9.41 19.62
C MET A 133 6.42 -10.35 19.93
N LYS A 134 6.57 -11.65 19.64
CA LYS A 134 5.56 -12.65 19.98
C LYS A 134 5.27 -12.69 21.48
N HIS A 135 6.31 -12.63 22.32
CA HIS A 135 6.15 -12.60 23.76
C HIS A 135 5.41 -11.34 24.24
N VAL A 136 5.72 -10.17 23.67
CA VAL A 136 5.01 -8.91 23.96
C VAL A 136 3.53 -9.00 23.56
N GLU A 137 3.20 -9.63 22.42
CA GLU A 137 1.81 -9.86 22.01
C GLU A 137 1.07 -10.83 22.92
N GLU A 138 1.72 -11.90 23.39
CA GLU A 138 1.16 -12.84 24.37
C GLU A 138 0.87 -12.13 25.72
N LEU A 139 1.80 -11.29 26.19
CA LEU A 139 1.61 -10.48 27.39
C LEU A 139 0.51 -9.44 27.22
N ARG A 140 0.40 -8.83 26.04
CA ARG A 140 -0.71 -7.91 25.72
C ARG A 140 -2.05 -8.61 25.80
N ALA A 141 -2.20 -9.79 25.18
CA ALA A 141 -3.44 -10.56 25.22
C ALA A 141 -3.81 -10.94 26.66
N SER A 142 -2.81 -11.37 27.46
CA SER A 142 -3.00 -11.64 28.88
C SER A 142 -3.43 -10.40 29.66
N TYR A 143 -2.80 -9.26 29.43
CA TYR A 143 -3.17 -7.97 30.02
C TYR A 143 -4.60 -7.56 29.67
N GLU A 144 -4.99 -7.62 28.40
CA GLU A 144 -6.34 -7.29 27.93
C GLU A 144 -7.41 -8.20 28.56
N GLU A 145 -7.13 -9.50 28.74
CA GLU A 145 -8.00 -10.42 29.47
C GLU A 145 -8.17 -9.98 30.94
N LYS A 146 -7.07 -9.63 31.63
CA LYS A 146 -7.12 -9.23 33.04
C LYS A 146 -7.74 -7.84 33.24
N VAL A 147 -7.62 -6.93 32.26
CA VAL A 147 -8.35 -5.66 32.26
C VAL A 147 -9.84 -5.91 32.37
N GLY A 148 -10.41 -6.83 31.60
CA GLY A 148 -11.84 -7.14 31.66
C GLY A 148 -12.30 -7.58 33.05
N ALA A 149 -11.59 -8.53 33.67
CA ALA A 149 -11.89 -9.00 35.03
C ALA A 149 -11.77 -7.89 36.08
N TYR A 150 -10.73 -7.07 35.97
CA TYR A 150 -10.53 -5.91 36.85
C TYR A 150 -11.61 -4.85 36.68
N MET A 151 -12.01 -4.52 35.44
CA MET A 151 -13.10 -3.56 35.20
C MET A 151 -14.42 -4.06 35.78
N MET A 152 -14.75 -5.35 35.66
CA MET A 152 -15.93 -5.91 36.33
C MET A 152 -15.83 -5.84 37.86
N ALA A 153 -14.69 -6.18 38.44
CA ALA A 153 -14.46 -6.08 39.89
C ALA A 153 -14.60 -4.64 40.39
N ARG A 154 -14.11 -3.67 39.61
CA ARG A 154 -14.17 -2.24 39.90
C ARG A 154 -15.58 -1.68 39.72
N ASP A 155 -16.25 -1.96 38.62
CA ASP A 155 -17.55 -1.35 38.30
C ASP A 155 -18.69 -1.93 39.14
N THR A 156 -18.53 -3.15 39.67
CA THR A 156 -19.46 -3.73 40.64
C THR A 156 -19.16 -3.31 42.08
N SER A 157 -18.02 -2.66 42.32
CA SER A 157 -17.66 -2.17 43.65
C SER A 157 -18.30 -0.81 43.91
N ASP A 158 -18.74 -0.56 45.14
CA ASP A 158 -19.22 0.77 45.56
C ASP A 158 -18.06 1.77 45.74
N PHE A 159 -16.92 1.55 45.06
CA PHE A 159 -15.72 2.35 45.21
C PHE A 159 -15.92 3.73 44.54
N PRO A 160 -15.69 4.85 45.25
CA PRO A 160 -15.94 6.17 44.72
C PRO A 160 -14.82 6.61 43.76
N LEU A 161 -14.94 6.22 42.48
CA LEU A 161 -13.96 6.46 41.41
C LEU A 161 -13.54 7.94 41.26
N ASN A 162 -14.44 8.87 41.57
CA ASN A 162 -14.26 10.30 41.32
C ASN A 162 -13.44 11.01 42.42
N GLN A 163 -13.01 10.30 43.47
CA GLN A 163 -12.35 10.88 44.64
C GLN A 163 -10.82 10.72 44.64
N TYR A 164 -10.27 9.95 43.71
CA TYR A 164 -8.84 9.61 43.69
C TYR A 164 -8.19 9.91 42.35
N THR A 165 -6.97 10.45 42.40
CA THR A 165 -6.11 10.64 41.21
C THR A 165 -5.43 9.34 40.82
N ALA A 166 -4.96 9.24 39.57
CA ALA A 166 -4.31 8.05 39.04
C ALA A 166 -3.14 7.47 39.90
N PRO A 167 -2.27 8.27 40.55
CA PRO A 167 -1.16 7.74 41.35
C PRO A 167 -1.61 6.99 42.61
N ASP A 168 -2.69 7.42 43.26
CA ASP A 168 -3.16 6.86 44.52
C ASP A 168 -4.25 5.80 44.34
N PHE A 169 -4.86 5.75 43.15
CA PHE A 169 -6.03 4.94 42.86
C PHE A 169 -5.81 3.46 43.22
N GLU A 170 -4.70 2.87 42.77
CA GLU A 170 -4.42 1.44 42.96
C GLU A 170 -4.33 1.05 44.44
N ALA A 171 -3.58 1.84 45.23
CA ALA A 171 -3.42 1.60 46.66
C ALA A 171 -4.74 1.76 47.42
N LYS A 172 -5.55 2.77 47.05
CA LYS A 172 -6.86 3.03 47.67
C LYS A 172 -7.89 1.96 47.31
N PHE A 173 -7.92 1.53 46.05
CA PHE A 173 -8.80 0.47 45.61
C PHE A 173 -8.45 -0.87 46.26
N ARG A 174 -7.15 -1.20 46.34
CA ARG A 174 -6.65 -2.38 47.07
C ARG A 174 -7.11 -2.42 48.52
N GLU A 175 -6.97 -1.31 49.24
CA GLU A 175 -7.42 -1.19 50.63
C GLU A 175 -8.95 -1.36 50.75
N PHE A 176 -9.71 -0.83 49.79
CA PHE A 176 -11.17 -0.96 49.77
C PHE A 176 -11.64 -2.40 49.55
N VAL A 177 -10.98 -3.15 48.66
CA VAL A 177 -11.34 -4.53 48.34
C VAL A 177 -10.61 -5.59 49.16
N LYS A 178 -9.87 -5.20 50.21
CA LYS A 178 -9.01 -6.11 50.99
C LYS A 178 -9.77 -7.31 51.60
N ASP A 179 -11.05 -7.11 51.92
CA ASP A 179 -11.93 -8.12 52.52
C ASP A 179 -12.78 -8.85 51.46
N ASP A 180 -12.59 -8.56 50.16
CA ASP A 180 -13.21 -9.23 49.03
C ASP A 180 -12.13 -9.99 48.23
N PRO A 181 -11.91 -11.29 48.52
CA PRO A 181 -10.83 -12.07 47.91
C PRO A 181 -10.91 -12.14 46.38
N GLN A 182 -12.11 -12.08 45.80
CA GLN A 182 -12.28 -12.16 44.35
C GLN A 182 -11.84 -10.86 43.69
N ARG A 183 -12.24 -9.71 44.24
CA ARG A 183 -11.85 -8.40 43.72
C ARG A 183 -10.38 -8.09 43.96
N LEU A 184 -9.85 -8.46 45.13
CA LEU A 184 -8.42 -8.32 45.42
C LEU A 184 -7.59 -9.14 44.43
N LYS A 185 -7.99 -10.40 44.16
CA LYS A 185 -7.34 -11.24 43.15
C LYS A 185 -7.42 -10.63 41.75
N ALA A 186 -8.56 -10.09 41.35
CA ALA A 186 -8.72 -9.45 40.04
C ALA A 186 -7.81 -8.23 39.88
N LEU A 187 -7.67 -7.40 40.92
CA LEU A 187 -6.73 -6.29 40.96
C LEU A 187 -5.28 -6.78 40.88
N ASP A 188 -4.90 -7.79 41.67
CA ASP A 188 -3.54 -8.35 41.68
C ASP A 188 -3.13 -8.95 40.34
N ASP A 189 -4.02 -9.74 39.72
CA ASP A 189 -3.78 -10.32 38.40
C ASP A 189 -3.63 -9.22 37.34
N TYR A 190 -4.45 -8.17 37.40
CA TYR A 190 -4.35 -7.01 36.51
C TYR A 190 -3.03 -6.26 36.67
N VAL A 191 -2.64 -5.91 37.90
CA VAL A 191 -1.39 -5.18 38.18
C VAL A 191 -0.18 -5.99 37.71
N LYS A 192 -0.15 -7.28 38.02
CA LYS A 192 0.92 -8.18 37.58
C LYS A 192 1.01 -8.28 36.06
N ALA A 193 -0.11 -8.41 35.36
CA ALA A 193 -0.15 -8.47 33.90
C ALA A 193 0.25 -7.14 33.26
N ARG A 194 -0.25 -6.01 33.79
CA ARG A 194 0.12 -4.65 33.36
C ARG A 194 1.62 -4.43 33.47
N ASP A 195 2.21 -4.73 34.63
CA ASP A 195 3.62 -4.45 34.88
C ASP A 195 4.53 -5.39 34.08
N ALA A 196 4.14 -6.65 33.87
CA ALA A 196 4.85 -7.57 32.99
C ALA A 196 4.82 -7.10 31.53
N TYR A 197 3.64 -6.75 31.01
CA TYR A 197 3.49 -6.23 29.66
C TYR A 197 4.27 -4.92 29.47
N ALA A 198 4.14 -3.97 30.38
CA ALA A 198 4.81 -2.67 30.30
C ALA A 198 6.34 -2.81 30.26
N ARG A 199 6.94 -3.65 31.11
CA ARG A 199 8.40 -3.87 31.11
C ARG A 199 8.90 -4.43 29.78
N GLU A 200 8.27 -5.49 29.28
CA GLU A 200 8.68 -6.12 28.02
C GLU A 200 8.44 -5.21 26.82
N LEU A 201 7.32 -4.47 26.81
CA LEU A 201 7.01 -3.48 25.77
C LEU A 201 8.05 -2.35 25.74
N THR A 202 8.46 -1.82 26.90
CA THR A 202 9.50 -0.78 26.97
C THR A 202 10.80 -1.29 26.38
N SER A 203 11.29 -2.46 26.80
CA SER A 203 12.54 -3.03 26.28
C SER A 203 12.48 -3.30 24.77
N PHE A 204 11.34 -3.81 24.30
CA PHE A 204 11.13 -4.04 22.87
C PHE A 204 11.13 -2.72 22.08
N ASN A 205 10.39 -1.71 22.54
CA ASN A 205 10.32 -0.41 21.87
C ASN A 205 11.68 0.29 21.86
N GLU A 206 12.46 0.26 22.95
CA GLU A 206 13.81 0.84 22.98
C GLU A 206 14.72 0.25 21.89
N ALA A 207 14.65 -1.07 21.68
CA ALA A 207 15.43 -1.75 20.66
C ALA A 207 14.94 -1.42 19.23
N VAL A 208 13.62 -1.36 19.01
CA VAL A 208 13.06 -0.96 17.71
C VAL A 208 13.36 0.51 17.40
N ASP A 209 13.18 1.41 18.36
CA ASP A 209 13.47 2.85 18.24
C ASP A 209 14.96 3.08 17.94
N SER A 210 15.86 2.30 18.55
CA SER A 210 17.29 2.36 18.20
C SER A 210 17.54 1.97 16.74
N ARG A 211 16.85 0.96 16.20
CA ARG A 211 16.99 0.57 14.78
C ARG A 211 16.40 1.61 13.85
N VAL A 212 15.25 2.19 14.22
CA VAL A 212 14.65 3.33 13.51
C VAL A 212 15.60 4.52 13.46
N GLN A 213 16.23 4.90 14.58
CA GLN A 213 17.15 6.03 14.61
C GLN A 213 18.38 5.79 13.72
N GLN A 214 18.93 4.57 13.71
CA GLN A 214 20.08 4.25 12.84
C GLN A 214 19.73 4.40 11.36
N ILE A 215 18.52 4.00 10.95
CA ILE A 215 18.04 4.18 9.57
C ILE A 215 17.72 5.66 9.30
N GLN A 216 17.10 6.36 10.25
CA GLN A 216 16.82 7.80 10.18
C GLN A 216 18.10 8.59 9.87
N ASP A 217 19.21 8.28 10.55
CA ASP A 217 20.49 8.94 10.32
C ASP A 217 21.00 8.75 8.87
N VAL A 218 20.73 7.59 8.26
CA VAL A 218 21.07 7.35 6.84
C VAL A 218 20.14 8.14 5.93
N LEU A 219 18.83 8.14 6.21
CA LEU A 219 17.84 8.87 5.43
C LEU A 219 18.13 10.38 5.43
N ASP A 220 18.51 10.95 6.58
CA ASP A 220 18.87 12.36 6.69
C ASP A 220 20.11 12.69 5.85
N ARG A 221 21.19 11.90 5.95
CA ARG A 221 22.39 12.10 5.11
C ARG A 221 22.12 11.91 3.63
N TYR A 222 21.26 10.95 3.29
CA TYR A 222 20.89 10.70 1.92
C TYR A 222 20.04 11.85 1.35
N ALA A 223 19.10 12.37 2.14
CA ALA A 223 18.27 13.52 1.77
C ALA A 223 19.14 14.76 1.56
N ASP A 224 20.05 15.05 2.50
CA ASP A 224 20.96 16.19 2.43
C ASP A 224 21.89 16.12 1.21
N SER A 225 22.37 14.92 0.83
CA SER A 225 23.27 14.74 -0.32
C SER A 225 22.57 14.79 -1.69
N HIS A 226 21.24 14.75 -1.72
CA HIS A 226 20.43 14.73 -2.94
C HIS A 226 19.45 15.91 -3.02
N ASP A 227 19.62 16.94 -2.17
CA ASP A 227 18.75 18.12 -2.10
C ASP A 227 17.27 17.74 -1.97
N LEU A 228 16.98 16.81 -1.04
CA LEU A 228 15.63 16.33 -0.72
C LEU A 228 15.17 16.84 0.65
N PRO A 229 13.85 17.04 0.85
CA PRO A 229 13.29 17.22 2.18
C PRO A 229 13.66 16.03 3.06
N ARG A 230 14.02 16.30 4.31
CA ARG A 230 14.24 15.21 5.26
C ARG A 230 12.90 14.56 5.57
N VAL A 231 12.94 13.25 5.76
CA VAL A 231 11.76 12.46 6.10
C VAL A 231 11.85 11.98 7.53
N LYS A 232 10.72 11.81 8.19
CA LYS A 232 10.64 11.12 9.48
C LYS A 232 10.35 9.64 9.26
N LEU A 233 11.21 8.78 9.78
CA LEU A 233 10.98 7.35 9.82
C LEU A 233 10.08 6.98 11.00
N LYS A 234 9.07 6.17 10.73
CA LYS A 234 8.24 5.51 11.74
C LYS A 234 8.12 4.03 11.43
N HIS A 235 7.64 3.26 12.39
CA HIS A 235 7.28 1.88 12.17
C HIS A 235 5.85 1.58 12.61
N ARG A 236 5.23 0.59 11.97
CA ARG A 236 3.94 0.00 12.37
C ARG A 236 3.94 -1.50 12.13
N PRO A 237 3.11 -2.30 12.82
CA PRO A 237 2.93 -3.71 12.47
C PRO A 237 2.41 -3.88 11.02
N GLN A 238 2.83 -4.93 10.33
CA GLN A 238 2.42 -5.23 8.95
C GLN A 238 0.90 -5.22 8.75
N ARG A 239 0.16 -5.73 9.75
CA ARG A 239 -1.31 -5.78 9.74
C ARG A 239 -1.97 -4.40 9.65
N ASP A 240 -1.29 -3.36 10.11
CA ASP A 240 -1.79 -1.97 10.12
C ASP A 240 -1.37 -1.21 8.85
N MET A 241 -0.67 -1.87 7.92
CA MET A 241 -0.10 -1.27 6.71
C MET A 241 -0.68 -1.86 5.41
N ALA A 242 -1.85 -2.53 5.46
CA ALA A 242 -2.50 -3.11 4.29
C ALA A 242 -1.58 -3.98 3.40
N ASN A 243 -0.63 -4.68 4.04
CA ASN A 243 0.41 -5.47 3.40
C ASN A 243 1.48 -4.71 2.60
N ALA A 244 1.57 -3.38 2.71
CA ALA A 244 2.69 -2.62 2.16
C ALA A 244 3.99 -2.91 2.93
N GLY A 245 5.14 -2.97 2.24
CA GLY A 245 6.46 -3.14 2.88
C GLY A 245 6.97 -1.86 3.54
N ALA A 246 6.62 -0.72 2.94
CA ALA A 246 6.76 0.61 3.49
C ALA A 246 5.65 1.50 2.90
N THR A 247 5.45 2.69 3.46
CA THR A 247 4.58 3.72 2.88
C THR A 247 5.16 5.11 3.11
N TYR A 248 4.96 5.99 2.13
CA TYR A 248 5.27 7.40 2.23
C TYR A 248 4.00 8.25 2.37
N SER A 249 4.04 9.21 3.28
CA SER A 249 3.02 10.25 3.38
C SER A 249 3.64 11.49 3.99
N ASP A 250 3.66 12.59 3.23
CA ASP A 250 3.87 13.94 3.76
C ASP A 250 5.14 14.09 4.63
N GLY A 251 6.31 13.79 4.04
CA GLY A 251 7.58 13.83 4.77
C GLY A 251 7.75 12.72 5.80
N GLN A 252 6.91 11.68 5.79
CA GLN A 252 7.06 10.53 6.68
C GLN A 252 7.16 9.23 5.88
N ILE A 253 8.18 8.44 6.18
CA ILE A 253 8.29 7.05 5.74
C ILE A 253 7.87 6.16 6.91
N THR A 254 6.95 5.23 6.67
CA THR A 254 6.58 4.20 7.63
C THR A 254 7.05 2.86 7.11
N VAL A 255 7.86 2.14 7.87
CA VAL A 255 8.28 0.76 7.56
C VAL A 255 7.56 -0.23 8.47
N THR A 256 7.58 -1.50 8.10
CA THR A 256 6.95 -2.52 8.94
C THR A 256 7.87 -2.85 10.12
N THR A 257 7.28 -3.13 11.28
CA THR A 257 8.06 -3.48 12.48
C THR A 257 8.81 -4.78 12.24
N GLU A 258 8.19 -5.70 11.51
CA GLU A 258 8.71 -6.99 11.06
C GLU A 258 10.01 -6.85 10.26
N ALA A 259 10.09 -5.87 9.36
CA ALA A 259 11.30 -5.59 8.59
C ALA A 259 12.46 -5.09 9.47
N LEU A 260 12.15 -4.57 10.67
CA LEU A 260 13.14 -4.12 11.65
C LEU A 260 13.54 -5.22 12.63
N LEU A 261 12.89 -6.39 12.68
CA LEU A 261 13.13 -7.39 13.73
C LEU A 261 14.40 -8.22 13.54
N ASN A 262 14.87 -8.38 12.30
CA ASN A 262 16.11 -9.11 12.00
C ASN A 262 16.66 -8.73 10.62
N ASP A 263 17.83 -9.27 10.30
CA ASP A 263 18.54 -9.02 9.04
C ASP A 263 17.99 -9.80 7.83
N ARG A 264 17.05 -10.73 8.00
CA ARG A 264 16.56 -11.60 6.90
C ARG A 264 15.83 -10.83 5.82
N GLN A 265 15.25 -9.69 6.17
CA GLN A 265 14.54 -8.80 5.24
C GLN A 265 15.39 -7.61 4.79
N ALA A 266 16.71 -7.62 5.04
CA ALA A 266 17.55 -6.45 4.86
C ALA A 266 17.48 -5.84 3.45
N ALA A 267 17.58 -6.67 2.40
CA ALA A 267 17.49 -6.17 1.04
C ALA A 267 16.11 -5.56 0.73
N ASN A 268 15.03 -6.15 1.25
CA ASN A 268 13.66 -5.64 1.06
C ASN A 268 13.46 -4.32 1.80
N LEU A 269 13.91 -4.21 3.05
CA LEU A 269 13.85 -2.96 3.82
C LEU A 269 14.60 -1.84 3.08
N ILE A 270 15.81 -2.12 2.57
CA ILE A 270 16.61 -1.15 1.82
C ILE A 270 15.89 -0.73 0.53
N GLY A 271 15.37 -1.68 -0.24
CA GLY A 271 14.64 -1.40 -1.48
C GLY A 271 13.37 -0.59 -1.24
N SER A 272 12.54 -1.01 -0.29
CA SER A 272 11.31 -0.30 0.08
C SER A 272 11.59 1.10 0.62
N THR A 273 12.64 1.28 1.42
CA THR A 273 12.98 2.62 1.93
C THR A 273 13.40 3.56 0.80
N LEU A 274 14.20 3.10 -0.18
CA LEU A 274 14.58 3.95 -1.31
C LEU A 274 13.42 4.21 -2.29
N HIS A 275 12.50 3.26 -2.42
CA HIS A 275 11.23 3.45 -3.11
C HIS A 275 10.45 4.63 -2.50
N GLU A 276 10.24 4.62 -1.17
CA GLU A 276 9.54 5.71 -0.49
C GLU A 276 10.29 7.06 -0.57
N MET A 277 11.63 7.05 -0.57
CA MET A 277 12.43 8.26 -0.81
C MET A 277 12.23 8.81 -2.22
N THR A 278 11.89 7.97 -3.20
CA THR A 278 11.54 8.42 -4.55
C THR A 278 10.20 9.15 -4.55
N HIS A 279 9.22 8.69 -3.77
CA HIS A 279 7.98 9.46 -3.58
C HIS A 279 8.19 10.81 -2.88
N ASN A 280 9.12 10.89 -1.93
CA ASN A 280 9.54 12.16 -1.35
C ASN A 280 10.10 13.12 -2.41
N GLU A 281 10.97 12.61 -3.30
CA GLU A 281 11.53 13.36 -4.41
C GLU A 281 10.46 13.85 -5.40
N GLN A 282 9.51 12.99 -5.75
CA GLN A 282 8.38 13.33 -6.63
C GLN A 282 7.46 14.38 -6.00
N ASN A 283 7.13 14.26 -4.71
CA ASN A 283 6.35 15.27 -4.00
C ASN A 283 7.08 16.62 -3.94
N LYS A 284 8.41 16.62 -3.74
CA LYS A 284 9.22 17.85 -3.82
C LYS A 284 9.06 18.53 -5.18
N ILE A 285 9.21 17.76 -6.27
CA ILE A 285 9.03 18.27 -7.64
C ILE A 285 7.63 18.85 -7.84
N ALA A 286 6.60 18.12 -7.42
CA ALA A 286 5.21 18.56 -7.54
C ALA A 286 4.96 19.89 -6.81
N VAL A 287 5.45 20.03 -5.57
CA VAL A 287 5.34 21.28 -4.80
C VAL A 287 6.15 22.42 -5.44
N TRP A 288 7.37 22.18 -5.93
CA TRP A 288 8.13 23.18 -6.69
C TRP A 288 7.41 23.62 -7.96
N GLY A 289 6.77 22.68 -8.67
CA GLY A 289 5.96 22.98 -9.85
C GLY A 289 4.79 23.91 -9.55
N VAL A 290 4.14 23.70 -8.40
CA VAL A 290 3.08 24.60 -7.90
C VAL A 290 3.64 25.98 -7.55
N ILE A 291 4.81 26.06 -6.90
CA ILE A 291 5.44 27.36 -6.59
C ILE A 291 5.79 28.12 -7.88
N ASP A 292 6.38 27.44 -8.86
CA ASP A 292 6.77 28.02 -10.14
C ASP A 292 5.53 28.52 -10.94
N SER A 293 4.39 27.82 -10.85
CA SER A 293 3.16 28.19 -11.56
C SER A 293 2.46 29.43 -10.98
N LEU A 294 2.47 29.53 -9.64
CA LEU A 294 1.95 30.67 -8.89
C LEU A 294 2.81 31.92 -9.14
N GLY A 295 4.14 31.74 -9.19
CA GLY A 295 5.10 32.82 -9.34
C GLY A 295 5.20 33.71 -8.10
N GLY A 296 6.23 34.56 -8.04
CA GLY A 296 6.47 35.42 -6.88
C GLY A 296 6.85 34.63 -5.62
N ASN A 297 6.32 35.06 -4.46
CA ASN A 297 6.52 34.41 -3.16
C ASN A 297 5.16 33.96 -2.61
N PRO A 298 4.57 32.86 -3.13
CA PRO A 298 3.27 32.39 -2.66
C PRO A 298 3.33 31.99 -1.18
N SER A 299 2.22 32.22 -0.48
CA SER A 299 2.07 31.75 0.90
C SER A 299 1.94 30.22 0.93
N VAL A 300 2.28 29.61 2.08
CA VAL A 300 2.15 28.16 2.29
C VAL A 300 0.73 27.68 1.98
N LYS A 301 -0.28 28.44 2.40
CA LYS A 301 -1.68 28.12 2.15
C LYS A 301 -2.02 28.10 0.66
N GLU A 302 -1.56 29.08 -0.12
CA GLU A 302 -1.78 29.10 -1.57
C GLU A 302 -1.15 27.87 -2.25
N ILE A 303 0.05 27.47 -1.81
CA ILE A 303 0.71 26.26 -2.32
C ILE A 303 -0.11 25.02 -1.99
N GLN A 304 -0.59 24.88 -0.74
CA GLN A 304 -1.40 23.75 -0.29
C GLN A 304 -2.73 23.64 -1.05
N ASP A 305 -3.44 24.76 -1.19
CA ASP A 305 -4.74 24.82 -1.87
C ASP A 305 -4.59 24.40 -3.34
N VAL A 306 -3.56 24.90 -4.04
CA VAL A 306 -3.28 24.52 -5.44
C VAL A 306 -2.84 23.07 -5.55
N PHE A 307 -1.91 22.62 -4.71
CA PHE A 307 -1.45 21.24 -4.71
C PHE A 307 -2.61 20.26 -4.50
N GLN A 308 -3.51 20.55 -3.56
CA GLN A 308 -4.70 19.74 -3.31
C GLN A 308 -5.70 19.81 -4.46
N GLY A 309 -5.90 20.98 -5.06
CA GLY A 309 -6.75 21.12 -6.26
C GLY A 309 -6.26 20.25 -7.42
N PHE A 310 -4.95 20.18 -7.64
CA PHE A 310 -4.35 19.39 -8.73
C PHE A 310 -4.34 17.89 -8.47
N THR A 311 -3.89 17.50 -7.28
CA THR A 311 -3.57 16.09 -6.99
C THR A 311 -4.70 15.37 -6.25
N GLY A 312 -5.65 16.11 -5.68
CA GLY A 312 -6.62 15.61 -4.70
C GLY A 312 -6.01 15.26 -3.34
N ARG A 313 -4.70 15.51 -3.15
CA ARG A 313 -3.94 15.13 -1.94
C ARG A 313 -3.58 16.37 -1.14
N SER A 314 -3.59 16.25 0.19
CA SER A 314 -3.07 17.30 1.08
C SER A 314 -1.56 17.17 1.27
N VAL A 315 -0.91 18.29 1.59
CA VAL A 315 0.50 18.35 2.01
C VAL A 315 0.60 19.23 3.27
N SER A 316 1.40 18.84 4.26
CA SER A 316 1.56 19.60 5.50
C SER A 316 2.28 20.91 5.30
N GLU A 317 2.01 21.85 6.20
CA GLU A 317 2.75 23.11 6.29
C GLU A 317 4.24 22.85 6.55
N ASP A 318 4.58 21.93 7.44
CA ASP A 318 5.96 21.56 7.76
C ASP A 318 6.72 21.06 6.52
N TYR A 319 6.09 20.21 5.71
CA TYR A 319 6.70 19.72 4.48
C TYR A 319 6.86 20.84 3.44
N VAL A 320 5.83 21.66 3.23
CA VAL A 320 5.92 22.81 2.30
C VAL A 320 7.05 23.75 2.72
N ASN A 321 7.18 24.05 4.02
CA ASN A 321 8.26 24.90 4.53
C ASN A 321 9.65 24.31 4.25
N GLN A 322 9.85 22.99 4.43
CA GLN A 322 11.10 22.33 4.08
C GLN A 322 11.40 22.43 2.58
N VAL A 323 10.39 22.18 1.74
CA VAL A 323 10.53 22.25 0.28
C VAL A 323 10.85 23.68 -0.20
N VAL A 324 10.20 24.70 0.37
CA VAL A 324 10.47 26.11 0.07
C VAL A 324 11.88 26.50 0.50
N ALA A 325 12.33 26.06 1.69
CA ALA A 325 13.68 26.31 2.17
C ALA A 325 14.74 25.68 1.25
N LEU A 326 14.53 24.44 0.80
CA LEU A 326 15.41 23.75 -0.15
C LEU A 326 15.43 24.41 -1.53
N ARG A 327 14.29 24.95 -1.99
CA ARG A 327 14.19 25.65 -3.26
C ARG A 327 15.15 26.84 -3.30
N ASN A 328 15.27 27.59 -2.21
CA ASN A 328 16.11 28.79 -2.09
C ASN A 328 15.98 29.75 -3.29
N GLY A 329 14.76 29.91 -3.80
CA GLY A 329 14.45 30.77 -4.96
C GLY A 329 14.72 30.16 -6.35
N ALA A 330 15.35 28.98 -6.44
CA ALA A 330 15.64 28.31 -7.71
C ALA A 330 14.37 27.76 -8.39
N GLU A 331 14.30 27.85 -9.72
CA GLU A 331 13.27 27.16 -10.51
C GLU A 331 13.59 25.66 -10.64
N LEU A 332 12.59 24.87 -11.02
CA LEU A 332 12.80 23.48 -11.41
C LEU A 332 13.88 23.34 -12.49
N SER A 333 14.75 22.35 -12.31
CA SER A 333 15.72 21.95 -13.33
C SER A 333 15.00 21.52 -14.62
N PRO A 334 15.62 21.62 -15.81
CA PRO A 334 14.98 21.18 -17.06
C PRO A 334 14.52 19.72 -17.00
N ARG A 335 15.28 18.86 -16.33
CA ARG A 335 14.92 17.46 -16.10
C ARG A 335 13.66 17.33 -15.25
N ASP A 336 13.62 17.99 -14.10
CA ASP A 336 12.48 17.87 -13.18
C ASP A 336 11.23 18.52 -13.74
N ALA A 337 11.38 19.63 -14.49
CA ALA A 337 10.30 20.23 -15.26
C ALA A 337 9.74 19.26 -16.31
N GLY A 338 10.58 18.48 -16.98
CA GLY A 338 10.15 17.42 -17.92
C GLY A 338 9.43 16.24 -17.27
N ARG A 339 9.67 15.99 -15.96
CA ARG A 339 9.00 14.95 -15.17
C ARG A 339 7.71 15.42 -14.50
N LEU A 340 7.62 16.71 -14.24
CA LEU A 340 6.56 17.30 -13.42
C LEU A 340 5.15 16.98 -13.94
N TYR A 341 4.93 17.00 -15.25
CA TYR A 341 3.62 16.68 -15.84
C TYR A 341 3.18 15.25 -15.51
N GLU A 342 4.06 14.27 -15.73
CA GLU A 342 3.78 12.86 -15.44
C GLU A 342 3.57 12.64 -13.94
N ILE A 343 4.33 13.32 -13.09
CA ILE A 343 4.18 13.24 -11.63
C ILE A 343 2.83 13.78 -11.20
N LEU A 344 2.42 14.98 -11.62
CA LEU A 344 1.13 15.55 -11.22
C LEU A 344 -0.05 14.75 -11.77
N GLY A 345 0.02 14.32 -13.04
CA GLY A 345 -0.99 13.46 -13.65
C GLY A 345 -1.14 12.15 -12.89
N SER A 346 -0.03 11.47 -12.64
CA SER A 346 -0.04 10.19 -11.93
C SER A 346 -0.44 10.31 -10.46
N LEU A 347 -0.11 11.40 -9.75
CA LEU A 347 -0.58 11.63 -8.37
C LEU A 347 -2.10 11.84 -8.30
N ARG A 348 -2.68 12.50 -9.31
CA ARG A 348 -4.12 12.73 -9.45
C ARG A 348 -4.89 11.46 -9.80
N GLU A 349 -4.32 10.63 -10.67
CA GLU A 349 -4.98 9.44 -11.22
C GLU A 349 -4.76 8.18 -10.38
N ASN A 350 -3.69 8.14 -9.59
CA ASN A 350 -3.36 6.99 -8.77
C ASN A 350 -4.44 6.67 -7.74
N ALA A 351 -4.88 5.41 -7.79
CA ALA A 351 -5.76 4.82 -6.81
C ALA A 351 -5.02 3.68 -6.09
N PRO A 352 -4.93 3.69 -4.75
CA PRO A 352 -4.35 2.57 -4.03
C PRO A 352 -5.18 1.30 -4.25
N VAL A 353 -4.51 0.15 -4.45
CA VAL A 353 -5.17 -1.15 -4.64
C VAL A 353 -5.92 -1.68 -3.39
N ASP A 354 -5.57 -1.12 -2.23
CA ASP A 354 -6.23 -1.19 -0.92
C ASP A 354 -7.01 -2.49 -0.54
N LYS A 355 -8.15 -2.32 0.15
CA LYS A 355 -9.00 -3.36 0.72
C LYS A 355 -9.63 -4.22 -0.37
N GLU A 356 -9.98 -3.63 -1.52
CA GLU A 356 -10.63 -4.38 -2.61
C GLU A 356 -9.72 -5.49 -3.12
N TRP A 357 -8.41 -5.23 -3.28
CA TRP A 357 -7.44 -6.24 -3.69
C TRP A 357 -7.40 -7.45 -2.75
N SER A 358 -7.40 -7.22 -1.44
CA SER A 358 -7.40 -8.28 -0.43
C SER A 358 -8.72 -9.08 -0.45
N GLU A 359 -9.85 -8.38 -0.54
CA GLU A 359 -11.18 -9.01 -0.63
C GLU A 359 -11.32 -9.88 -1.89
N LEU A 360 -10.74 -9.46 -3.02
CA LEU A 360 -10.67 -10.23 -4.26
C LEU A 360 -9.81 -11.48 -4.11
N GLY A 361 -8.64 -11.39 -3.46
CA GLY A 361 -7.80 -12.54 -3.16
C GLY A 361 -8.50 -13.57 -2.27
N ASN A 362 -9.25 -13.11 -1.26
CA ASN A 362 -10.08 -13.96 -0.42
C ASN A 362 -11.21 -14.63 -1.20
N SER A 363 -11.90 -13.85 -2.04
CA SER A 363 -12.96 -14.35 -2.91
C SER A 363 -12.46 -15.41 -3.87
N PHE A 364 -11.27 -15.21 -4.47
CA PHE A 364 -10.64 -16.19 -5.35
C PHE A 364 -10.39 -17.52 -4.63
N ARG A 365 -9.84 -17.50 -3.41
CA ARG A 365 -9.57 -18.73 -2.64
C ARG A 365 -10.84 -19.54 -2.39
N VAL A 366 -11.94 -18.87 -2.06
CA VAL A 366 -13.25 -19.52 -1.86
C VAL A 366 -13.78 -20.09 -3.17
N VAL A 367 -13.79 -19.29 -4.23
CA VAL A 367 -14.29 -19.68 -5.57
C VAL A 367 -13.47 -20.84 -6.13
N ASN A 368 -12.14 -20.74 -6.12
CA ASN A 368 -11.25 -21.75 -6.68
C ASN A 368 -11.33 -23.08 -5.92
N ARG A 369 -11.46 -23.06 -4.58
CA ARG A 369 -11.65 -24.29 -3.79
C ARG A 369 -12.90 -25.05 -4.21
N ASP A 370 -14.00 -24.35 -4.43
CA ASP A 370 -15.26 -25.00 -4.81
C ASP A 370 -15.27 -25.37 -6.30
N LEU A 371 -14.59 -24.58 -7.16
CA LEU A 371 -14.33 -24.96 -8.55
C LEU A 371 -13.56 -26.28 -8.66
N GLN A 372 -12.53 -26.48 -7.83
CA GLN A 372 -11.77 -27.75 -7.79
C GLN A 372 -12.65 -28.96 -7.45
N LYS A 373 -13.64 -28.79 -6.58
CA LYS A 373 -14.61 -29.87 -6.26
C LYS A 373 -15.54 -30.18 -7.43
N LEU A 374 -15.89 -29.16 -8.22
CA LEU A 374 -16.73 -29.28 -9.40
C LEU A 374 -15.99 -29.85 -10.61
N THR A 375 -14.66 -29.69 -10.69
CA THR A 375 -13.84 -30.22 -11.79
C THR A 375 -13.25 -31.60 -11.51
N GLY A 376 -13.05 -31.98 -10.24
CA GLY A 376 -12.53 -33.29 -9.86
C GLY A 376 -13.60 -34.37 -9.64
N ASP A 377 -13.20 -35.64 -9.77
CA ASP A 377 -14.04 -36.81 -9.46
C ASP A 377 -14.06 -37.16 -7.97
N THR A 378 -13.33 -36.41 -7.14
CA THR A 378 -13.13 -36.68 -5.71
C THR A 378 -14.35 -36.38 -4.85
N GLU A 379 -15.26 -35.52 -5.33
CA GLU A 379 -16.51 -35.20 -4.63
C GLU A 379 -17.72 -35.37 -5.57
N PRO A 380 -18.23 -36.60 -5.80
CA PRO A 380 -19.32 -36.86 -6.74
C PRO A 380 -20.62 -36.08 -6.46
N SER A 381 -20.81 -35.57 -5.24
CA SER A 381 -21.98 -34.80 -4.81
C SER A 381 -21.68 -33.31 -4.57
N ALA A 382 -20.64 -32.76 -5.20
CA ALA A 382 -20.22 -31.38 -5.01
C ALA A 382 -21.33 -30.36 -5.36
N ALA A 383 -22.06 -30.56 -6.47
CA ALA A 383 -23.13 -29.64 -6.87
C ALA A 383 -24.29 -29.71 -5.89
N PHE A 384 -24.68 -30.92 -5.45
CA PHE A 384 -25.69 -31.07 -4.40
C PHE A 384 -25.33 -30.31 -3.13
N ARG A 385 -24.09 -30.46 -2.64
CA ARG A 385 -23.63 -29.78 -1.41
C ARG A 385 -23.67 -28.26 -1.53
N ILE A 386 -23.11 -27.72 -2.62
CA ILE A 386 -23.04 -26.28 -2.87
C ILE A 386 -24.45 -25.69 -2.95
N LEU A 387 -25.33 -26.30 -3.75
CA LEU A 387 -26.69 -25.80 -3.93
C LEU A 387 -27.58 -26.03 -2.70
N SER A 388 -27.33 -27.07 -1.89
CA SER A 388 -27.98 -27.27 -0.60
C SER A 388 -27.60 -26.18 0.40
N GLU A 389 -26.33 -25.79 0.42
CA GLU A 389 -25.88 -24.69 1.27
C GLU A 389 -26.50 -23.36 0.84
N MET A 390 -26.54 -23.08 -0.48
CA MET A 390 -27.23 -21.91 -1.03
C MET A 390 -28.74 -21.91 -0.71
N ALA A 391 -29.39 -23.07 -0.80
CA ALA A 391 -30.83 -23.19 -0.53
C ALA A 391 -31.19 -23.01 0.95
N SER A 392 -30.28 -23.38 1.87
CA SER A 392 -30.50 -23.31 3.32
C SER A 392 -30.02 -22.00 3.96
N LYS A 393 -29.04 -21.30 3.36
CA LYS A 393 -28.47 -20.06 3.87
C LYS A 393 -28.42 -18.97 2.79
N PRO A 394 -29.57 -18.42 2.38
CA PRO A 394 -29.62 -17.40 1.35
C PRO A 394 -28.87 -16.13 1.77
N GLY A 395 -28.11 -15.56 0.85
CA GLY A 395 -27.38 -14.29 0.94
C GLY A 395 -25.88 -14.41 1.22
N LYS A 396 -25.40 -15.50 1.83
CA LYS A 396 -23.98 -15.63 2.19
C LYS A 396 -23.10 -16.08 1.02
N PHE A 397 -23.61 -16.96 0.14
CA PHE A 397 -22.84 -17.51 -0.98
C PHE A 397 -23.00 -16.68 -2.25
N GLU A 398 -24.17 -16.09 -2.42
CA GLU A 398 -24.58 -15.39 -3.62
C GLU A 398 -23.75 -14.12 -3.85
N LYS A 399 -23.43 -13.39 -2.77
CA LYS A 399 -22.63 -12.18 -2.86
C LYS A 399 -21.20 -12.46 -3.34
N HIS A 400 -20.58 -13.55 -2.87
CA HIS A 400 -19.21 -13.90 -3.24
C HIS A 400 -19.11 -14.51 -4.64
N LEU A 401 -20.09 -15.33 -5.01
CA LEU A 401 -20.06 -16.10 -6.26
C LEU A 401 -20.64 -15.33 -7.46
N PHE A 402 -21.76 -14.63 -7.27
CA PHE A 402 -22.50 -13.98 -8.37
C PHE A 402 -22.48 -12.46 -8.32
N GLU A 403 -21.99 -11.85 -7.23
CA GLU A 403 -22.03 -10.39 -7.02
C GLU A 403 -23.46 -9.82 -7.10
N GLY A 404 -24.45 -10.67 -6.82
CA GLY A 404 -25.84 -10.39 -7.10
C GLY A 404 -26.77 -11.56 -6.75
N PRO A 405 -28.03 -11.53 -7.21
CA PRO A 405 -28.98 -12.62 -6.94
C PRO A 405 -28.54 -13.92 -7.64
N VAL A 406 -29.03 -15.05 -7.12
CA VAL A 406 -28.82 -16.36 -7.75
C VAL A 406 -29.29 -16.32 -9.22
N PRO A 407 -28.43 -16.72 -10.18
CA PRO A 407 -28.81 -16.81 -11.57
C PRO A 407 -30.06 -17.67 -11.78
N ALA A 408 -30.92 -17.25 -12.72
CA ALA A 408 -32.17 -17.95 -12.99
C ALA A 408 -31.96 -19.43 -13.36
N GLU A 409 -30.84 -19.75 -14.02
CA GLU A 409 -30.47 -21.11 -14.42
C GLU A 409 -30.23 -22.05 -13.22
N LEU A 410 -29.87 -21.51 -12.04
CA LEU A 410 -29.65 -22.32 -10.83
C LEU A 410 -30.92 -22.56 -10.01
N LYS A 411 -31.98 -21.77 -10.22
CA LYS A 411 -33.23 -21.87 -9.45
C LYS A 411 -33.91 -23.24 -9.58
N PRO A 412 -34.03 -23.85 -10.78
CA PRO A 412 -34.61 -25.19 -10.91
C PRO A 412 -33.86 -26.25 -10.10
N TYR A 413 -32.53 -26.18 -10.04
CA TYR A 413 -31.72 -27.12 -9.25
C TYR A 413 -31.89 -26.89 -7.74
N MET A 414 -32.01 -25.64 -7.30
CA MET A 414 -32.33 -25.33 -5.91
C MET A 414 -33.71 -25.85 -5.51
N ASP A 415 -34.70 -25.76 -6.39
CA ASP A 415 -36.05 -26.30 -6.14
C ASP A 415 -36.05 -27.83 -6.09
N ARG A 416 -35.27 -28.48 -6.96
CA ARG A 416 -35.02 -29.94 -6.91
C ARG A 416 -34.41 -30.36 -5.57
N ILE A 417 -33.43 -29.62 -5.05
CA ILE A 417 -32.85 -29.90 -3.72
C ILE A 417 -33.87 -29.70 -2.61
N ARG A 418 -34.70 -28.66 -2.66
CA ARG A 418 -35.78 -28.45 -1.68
C ARG A 418 -36.82 -29.57 -1.72
N ALA A 419 -37.11 -30.13 -2.90
CA ALA A 419 -37.99 -31.29 -3.03
C ALA A 419 -37.32 -32.56 -2.46
N PHE A 420 -36.06 -32.79 -2.81
CA PHE A 420 -35.27 -33.92 -2.29
C PHE A 420 -35.19 -33.89 -0.75
N ASN A 421 -34.87 -32.74 -0.16
CA ASN A 421 -34.82 -32.57 1.30
C ASN A 421 -36.19 -32.71 2.00
N ARG A 422 -37.30 -32.69 1.24
CA ARG A 422 -38.67 -32.97 1.73
C ARG A 422 -39.10 -34.43 1.53
N GLY A 423 -38.20 -35.30 1.07
CA GLY A 423 -38.43 -36.74 0.90
C GLY A 423 -38.82 -37.17 -0.51
N ALA A 424 -38.67 -36.31 -1.52
CA ALA A 424 -38.79 -36.70 -2.93
C ALA A 424 -37.45 -37.21 -3.45
N ASP A 425 -37.10 -38.46 -3.14
CA ASP A 425 -35.78 -39.04 -3.42
C ASP A 425 -35.40 -39.05 -4.92
N ASP A 426 -36.39 -39.01 -5.82
CA ASP A 426 -36.22 -38.93 -7.28
C ASP A 426 -35.93 -37.51 -7.79
N ALA A 427 -36.05 -36.49 -6.95
CA ALA A 427 -35.82 -35.10 -7.33
C ALA A 427 -34.32 -34.76 -7.57
N TRP A 428 -33.39 -35.57 -7.05
CA TRP A 428 -31.96 -35.41 -7.28
C TRP A 428 -31.29 -36.69 -7.78
N THR A 429 -31.03 -36.74 -9.08
CA THR A 429 -30.40 -37.90 -9.76
C THR A 429 -28.93 -37.64 -10.09
N GLN A 430 -28.17 -38.68 -10.45
CA GLN A 430 -26.81 -38.53 -10.97
C GLN A 430 -26.75 -37.63 -12.22
N GLU A 431 -27.77 -37.70 -13.07
CA GLU A 431 -27.91 -36.82 -14.23
C GLU A 431 -28.12 -35.37 -13.81
N THR A 432 -29.01 -35.12 -12.83
CA THR A 432 -29.24 -33.77 -12.28
C THR A 432 -27.96 -33.21 -11.65
N GLU A 433 -27.21 -34.02 -10.91
CA GLU A 433 -25.91 -33.64 -10.33
C GLU A 433 -24.92 -33.22 -11.43
N ARG A 434 -24.81 -34.01 -12.51
CA ARG A 434 -23.91 -33.72 -13.63
C ARG A 434 -24.27 -32.42 -14.34
N GLU A 435 -25.56 -32.19 -14.60
CA GLU A 435 -26.05 -30.95 -15.23
C GLU A 435 -25.81 -29.74 -14.32
N ALA A 436 -26.19 -29.83 -13.04
CA ALA A 436 -25.97 -28.77 -12.06
C ALA A 436 -24.49 -28.44 -11.91
N ARG A 437 -23.62 -29.46 -11.92
CA ARG A 437 -22.16 -29.29 -11.87
C ARG A 437 -21.64 -28.50 -13.06
N GLN A 438 -22.10 -28.77 -14.28
CA GLN A 438 -21.68 -28.02 -15.46
C GLN A 438 -22.10 -26.55 -15.37
N VAL A 439 -23.32 -26.29 -14.93
CA VAL A 439 -23.83 -24.91 -14.77
C VAL A 439 -23.01 -24.16 -13.71
N LEU A 440 -22.83 -24.75 -12.52
CA LEU A 440 -22.03 -24.15 -11.45
C LEU A 440 -20.59 -23.91 -11.93
N ARG A 441 -19.96 -24.89 -12.56
CA ARG A 441 -18.58 -24.77 -13.05
C ARG A 441 -18.39 -23.52 -13.91
N ARG A 442 -19.27 -23.27 -14.88
CA ARG A 442 -19.23 -22.06 -15.71
C ARG A 442 -19.30 -20.77 -14.88
N TYR A 443 -20.17 -20.72 -13.88
CA TYR A 443 -20.27 -19.54 -13.01
C TYR A 443 -19.03 -19.33 -12.16
N TYR A 444 -18.44 -20.40 -11.62
CA TYR A 444 -17.20 -20.34 -10.85
C TYR A 444 -15.98 -19.95 -11.72
N GLU A 445 -15.87 -20.50 -12.93
CA GLU A 445 -14.83 -20.12 -13.91
C GLU A 445 -14.97 -18.65 -14.29
N GLY A 446 -16.16 -18.20 -14.72
CA GLY A 446 -16.39 -16.80 -15.06
C GLY A 446 -16.21 -15.85 -13.87
N ARG A 447 -16.48 -16.29 -12.63
CA ARG A 447 -16.18 -15.48 -11.43
C ARG A 447 -14.68 -15.34 -11.20
N THR A 448 -13.92 -16.41 -11.42
CA THR A 448 -12.46 -16.44 -11.31
C THR A 448 -11.82 -15.46 -12.30
N GLU A 449 -12.29 -15.46 -13.54
CA GLU A 449 -11.88 -14.52 -14.59
C GLU A 449 -12.18 -13.07 -14.21
N ARG A 450 -13.40 -12.77 -13.75
CA ARG A 450 -13.77 -11.41 -13.30
C ARG A 450 -12.92 -10.92 -12.13
N ILE A 451 -12.59 -11.80 -11.18
CA ILE A 451 -11.70 -11.46 -10.06
C ILE A 451 -10.31 -11.09 -10.58
N ASN A 452 -9.74 -11.90 -11.47
CA ASN A 452 -8.41 -11.64 -12.03
C ASN A 452 -8.38 -10.35 -12.86
N ALA A 453 -9.36 -10.14 -13.74
CA ALA A 453 -9.47 -8.92 -14.53
C ALA A 453 -9.62 -7.66 -13.65
N ARG A 454 -10.40 -7.76 -12.55
CA ARG A 454 -10.52 -6.63 -11.61
C ARG A 454 -9.23 -6.37 -10.85
N ARG A 455 -8.49 -7.41 -10.45
CA ARG A 455 -7.17 -7.24 -9.83
C ARG A 455 -6.19 -6.58 -10.79
N GLU A 456 -6.16 -7.00 -12.06
CA GLU A 456 -5.26 -6.40 -13.03
C GLU A 456 -5.61 -4.92 -13.27
N GLN A 457 -6.89 -4.59 -13.43
CA GLN A 457 -7.35 -3.20 -13.49
C GLN A 457 -6.96 -2.36 -12.25
N LEU A 458 -7.10 -2.92 -11.04
CA LEU A 458 -6.69 -2.23 -9.81
C LEU A 458 -5.18 -1.96 -9.83
N TYR A 459 -4.37 -2.93 -10.26
CA TYR A 459 -2.93 -2.77 -10.34
C TYR A 459 -2.53 -1.70 -11.36
N ASP A 460 -3.19 -1.64 -12.51
CA ASP A 460 -2.90 -0.64 -13.54
C ASP A 460 -3.19 0.78 -13.04
N ASN A 461 -4.33 0.96 -12.37
CA ASN A 461 -4.67 2.24 -11.73
C ASN A 461 -3.67 2.64 -10.64
N TYR A 462 -3.01 1.65 -10.02
CA TYR A 462 -1.96 1.89 -9.03
C TYR A 462 -0.62 2.21 -9.70
N MET A 463 -0.13 1.38 -10.64
CA MET A 463 1.18 1.47 -11.30
C MET A 463 1.28 2.58 -12.37
N GLN A 464 0.85 3.78 -11.98
CA GLN A 464 1.06 5.00 -12.75
C GLN A 464 2.55 5.39 -12.74
N PHE A 465 2.94 6.34 -13.60
CA PHE A 465 4.34 6.76 -13.77
C PHE A 465 5.14 6.88 -12.47
N HIS A 466 4.64 7.62 -11.47
CA HIS A 466 5.34 7.83 -10.20
C HIS A 466 5.63 6.53 -9.42
N GLU A 467 4.70 5.56 -9.42
CA GLU A 467 4.89 4.24 -8.80
C GLU A 467 5.87 3.38 -9.60
N VAL A 468 5.83 3.43 -10.94
CA VAL A 468 6.80 2.70 -11.79
C VAL A 468 8.22 3.21 -11.55
N ASP A 469 8.40 4.53 -11.47
CA ASP A 469 9.69 5.18 -11.19
C ASP A 469 10.20 4.79 -9.79
N ALA A 470 9.35 4.91 -8.76
CA ALA A 470 9.70 4.52 -7.40
C ALA A 470 10.00 3.02 -7.27
N TRP A 471 9.19 2.15 -7.90
CA TRP A 471 9.42 0.70 -7.93
C TRP A 471 10.76 0.37 -8.59
N TYR A 472 11.05 1.00 -9.73
CA TYR A 472 12.32 0.78 -10.44
C TYR A 472 13.54 1.18 -9.60
N VAL A 473 13.49 2.33 -8.93
CA VAL A 473 14.55 2.77 -8.00
C VAL A 473 14.71 1.78 -6.84
N GLY A 474 13.61 1.40 -6.18
CA GLY A 474 13.61 0.48 -5.06
C GLY A 474 14.15 -0.90 -5.41
N GLU A 475 13.74 -1.45 -6.55
CA GLU A 475 14.24 -2.75 -7.04
C GLU A 475 15.74 -2.71 -7.32
N ARG A 476 16.25 -1.61 -7.89
CA ARG A 476 17.70 -1.46 -8.08
C ARG A 476 18.46 -1.46 -6.77
N ALA A 477 17.94 -0.77 -5.75
CA ALA A 477 18.54 -0.78 -4.41
C ALA A 477 18.46 -2.15 -3.74
N ARG A 478 17.32 -2.85 -3.84
CA ARG A 478 17.18 -4.23 -3.34
C ARG A 478 18.22 -5.15 -3.98
N LEU A 479 18.36 -5.10 -5.32
CA LEU A 479 19.32 -5.92 -6.05
C LEU A 479 20.77 -5.58 -5.71
N ALA A 480 21.10 -4.29 -5.60
CA ALA A 480 22.43 -3.85 -5.18
C ALA A 480 22.74 -4.27 -3.73
N ALA A 481 21.77 -4.19 -2.81
CA ALA A 481 21.91 -4.67 -1.44
C ALA A 481 22.18 -6.18 -1.38
N ARG A 482 21.46 -6.98 -2.18
CA ARG A 482 21.74 -8.42 -2.34
C ARG A 482 23.17 -8.67 -2.82
N SER A 483 23.62 -7.92 -3.83
CA SER A 483 25.00 -8.02 -4.33
C SER A 483 26.04 -7.62 -3.27
N ALA A 484 25.69 -6.72 -2.35
CA ALA A 484 26.47 -6.38 -1.15
C ALA A 484 26.30 -7.40 0.00
N GLY A 485 25.59 -8.51 -0.24
CA GLY A 485 25.39 -9.62 0.68
C GLY A 485 24.31 -9.40 1.74
N ALA A 486 23.43 -8.42 1.58
CA ALA A 486 22.24 -8.30 2.42
C ALA A 486 21.30 -9.49 2.16
N PRO A 487 20.80 -10.17 3.21
CA PRO A 487 19.81 -11.22 3.05
C PRO A 487 18.54 -10.69 2.35
N ASP A 488 17.92 -11.57 1.57
CA ASP A 488 16.66 -11.30 0.89
C ASP A 488 15.74 -12.50 1.05
N SER A 489 14.62 -12.29 1.73
CA SER A 489 13.56 -13.27 1.92
C SER A 489 12.51 -13.21 0.80
N SER A 490 12.88 -12.81 -0.43
CA SER A 490 11.96 -12.66 -1.58
C SER A 490 11.08 -13.89 -1.85
N ASP A 491 11.44 -15.06 -1.30
CA ASP A 491 10.69 -16.31 -1.43
C ASP A 491 9.59 -16.48 -0.36
N GLN A 492 9.47 -15.59 0.63
CA GLN A 492 8.49 -15.70 1.72
C GLN A 492 7.42 -14.59 1.75
N ILE A 493 7.56 -13.50 0.99
CA ILE A 493 6.57 -12.40 1.05
C ILE A 493 5.29 -12.75 0.28
N ILE A 494 5.35 -13.60 -0.76
CA ILE A 494 4.15 -14.07 -1.47
C ILE A 494 3.46 -15.21 -0.70
N ASP A 495 4.21 -16.06 0.00
CA ASP A 495 3.66 -17.14 0.84
C ASP A 495 3.24 -16.66 2.24
N GLY A 496 3.64 -15.45 2.64
CA GLY A 496 3.35 -14.78 3.91
C GLY A 496 1.92 -14.27 4.08
N ILE A 497 1.03 -14.48 3.10
CA ILE A 497 -0.42 -14.30 3.24
C ILE A 497 -1.03 -15.34 4.23
N ASN A 498 -0.22 -16.25 4.77
CA ASN A 498 -0.60 -17.26 5.77
C ASN A 498 -0.25 -16.90 7.22
N TRP A 499 -0.59 -15.70 7.69
CA TRP A 499 -0.70 -15.44 9.13
C TRP A 499 -2.16 -15.15 9.52
N ALA A 500 -2.78 -16.19 10.07
CA ALA A 500 -3.93 -16.18 10.99
C ALA A 500 -5.14 -15.29 10.64
N LEU A 501 -6.12 -15.92 9.97
CA LEU A 501 -7.50 -15.92 10.46
C LEU A 501 -7.91 -17.35 10.78
#